data_AF-A0A2M7XT66-F1
#
_entry.id   AF-A0A2M7XT66-F1
#
_cell.length_a   1.000
_cell.length_b   1.000
_cell.length_c   1.000
_cell.angle_alpha   90.00
_cell.angle_beta   90.00
_cell.angle_gamma   90.00
#
_symmetry.space_group_name_H-M   'P 1'
#
loop_
_entity.id
_entity.type
_entity.pdbx_description
1 polymer ?
#
loop_
_entity_poly.entity_id
_entity_poly.type
_entity_poly.pdbx_seq_one_letter_code
_entity_poly.pdbx_strand_id
1 'polypeptide(L)'
;MKDLADNHGKLSMTNLALHLSRSINAVSKLHAQVAQHMYPDDTVKAVTNGVHHLSWTSRETQHLYDKNLPKWSVDPTELLKVKDISDTALWEAHMENKSNLLDYANAMTQKGLSPDLLTFGFARRAATYKRANLLFYDMERLASVCKGKVQFIFAGKAHPRDEHGKEVIQELYTHVKQLSGRVNIVFLENYNMWLGRLITSGVDVWLNTPLRPNEASGTSGMKAALNGVPNLSILDGWWNEGCRNGENGW
;
A
#
# COMPACT_ATOMS: atom_id res chain seq x y z
N MET A 1 -13.10 -33.99 -19.92
CA MET A 1 -13.14 -34.16 -18.45
C MET A 1 -11.75 -34.21 -17.81
N LYS A 2 -10.69 -34.69 -18.49
CA LYS A 2 -9.32 -34.66 -17.94
C LYS A 2 -8.77 -33.23 -17.72
N ASP A 3 -9.24 -32.25 -18.50
CA ASP A 3 -8.78 -30.85 -18.40
C ASP A 3 -9.35 -30.08 -17.19
N LEU A 4 -10.24 -30.70 -16.41
CA LEU A 4 -10.83 -30.12 -15.21
C LEU A 4 -10.16 -30.58 -13.91
N ALA A 5 -9.26 -31.55 -13.98
CA ALA A 5 -8.55 -32.05 -12.81
C ALA A 5 -7.29 -31.22 -12.52
N ASP A 6 -6.88 -31.17 -11.25
CA ASP A 6 -5.57 -30.70 -10.84
C ASP A 6 -4.50 -31.79 -11.01
N ASN A 7 -3.24 -31.47 -10.68
CA ASN A 7 -2.11 -32.38 -10.76
C ASN A 7 -2.21 -33.60 -9.82
N HIS A 8 -3.22 -33.65 -8.96
CA HIS A 8 -3.50 -34.75 -8.02
C HIS A 8 -4.77 -35.53 -8.40
N GLY A 9 -5.35 -35.27 -9.58
CA GLY A 9 -6.55 -35.94 -10.07
C GLY A 9 -7.84 -35.51 -9.36
N LYS A 10 -7.82 -34.41 -8.59
CA LYS A 10 -9.01 -33.82 -7.97
C LYS A 10 -9.61 -32.75 -8.87
N LEU A 11 -10.90 -32.46 -8.71
CA LEU A 11 -11.54 -31.38 -9.44
C LEU A 11 -10.88 -30.03 -9.10
N SER A 12 -10.31 -29.36 -10.10
CA SER A 12 -9.76 -28.01 -9.98
C SER A 12 -10.89 -27.00 -10.16
N MET A 13 -11.26 -26.30 -9.09
CA MET A 13 -12.25 -25.23 -9.15
C MET A 13 -11.82 -24.09 -10.09
N THR A 14 -10.51 -23.85 -10.20
CA THR A 14 -9.98 -22.86 -11.15
C THR A 14 -10.19 -23.32 -12.58
N ASN A 15 -9.79 -24.55 -12.94
CA ASN A 15 -9.97 -25.06 -14.30
C ASN A 15 -11.46 -25.12 -14.66
N LEU A 16 -12.31 -25.53 -13.73
CA LEU A 16 -13.76 -25.51 -13.91
C LEU A 16 -14.27 -24.10 -14.21
N ALA A 17 -13.87 -23.10 -13.43
CA ALA A 17 -14.28 -21.71 -13.62
C ALA A 17 -13.79 -21.16 -14.97
N LEU A 18 -12.55 -21.45 -15.37
CA LEU A 18 -11.98 -21.02 -16.65
C LEU A 18 -12.78 -21.59 -17.83
N HIS A 19 -13.07 -22.90 -17.81
CA HIS A 19 -13.78 -23.56 -18.92
C HIS A 19 -15.27 -23.21 -19.01
N LEU A 20 -15.91 -22.84 -17.90
CA LEU A 20 -17.35 -22.54 -17.86
C LEU A 20 -17.67 -21.04 -17.92
N SER A 21 -16.66 -20.18 -17.90
CA SER A 21 -16.85 -18.72 -17.95
C SER A 21 -16.76 -18.20 -19.37
N ARG A 22 -17.63 -17.25 -19.72
CA ARG A 22 -17.55 -16.51 -20.99
C ARG A 22 -16.36 -15.54 -21.04
N SER A 23 -15.93 -15.06 -19.87
CA SER A 23 -14.89 -14.05 -19.75
C SER A 23 -14.07 -14.28 -18.48
N ILE A 24 -12.76 -14.10 -18.60
CA ILE A 24 -11.80 -14.25 -17.51
C ILE A 24 -10.92 -13.01 -17.49
N ASN A 25 -10.69 -12.45 -16.31
CA ASN A 25 -9.81 -11.29 -16.17
C ASN A 25 -8.83 -11.42 -15.00
N ALA A 26 -7.67 -10.83 -15.21
CA ALA A 26 -6.69 -10.53 -14.18
C ALA A 26 -6.89 -9.11 -13.63
N VAL A 27 -6.26 -8.81 -12.49
CA VAL A 27 -6.41 -7.53 -11.78
C VAL A 27 -5.25 -6.55 -11.95
N SER A 28 -4.28 -6.90 -12.80
CA SER A 28 -3.19 -6.04 -13.30
C SER A 28 -2.61 -6.67 -14.56
N LYS A 29 -1.80 -5.91 -15.32
CA LYS A 29 -1.11 -6.41 -16.52
C LYS A 29 -0.13 -7.53 -16.20
N LEU A 30 0.68 -7.37 -15.16
CA LEU A 30 1.64 -8.40 -14.73
C LEU A 30 0.92 -9.66 -14.25
N HIS A 31 -0.18 -9.51 -13.52
CA HIS A 31 -1.00 -10.64 -13.09
C HIS A 31 -1.63 -11.39 -14.27
N ALA A 32 -2.02 -10.68 -15.35
CA ALA A 32 -2.51 -11.34 -16.57
C ALA A 32 -1.41 -12.22 -17.19
N GLN A 33 -0.18 -11.71 -17.28
CA GLN A 33 0.96 -12.49 -17.76
C GLN A 33 1.20 -13.72 -16.89
N VAL A 34 1.22 -13.58 -15.56
CA VAL A 34 1.39 -14.71 -14.64
C VAL A 34 0.26 -15.73 -14.82
N ALA A 35 -0.99 -15.28 -14.90
CA ALA A 35 -2.15 -16.16 -15.08
C ALA A 35 -2.08 -16.94 -16.39
N GLN A 36 -1.71 -16.30 -17.51
CA GLN A 36 -1.53 -16.93 -18.82
C GLN A 36 -0.41 -17.99 -18.84
N HIS A 37 0.62 -17.81 -18.01
CA HIS A 37 1.68 -18.82 -17.85
C HIS A 37 1.22 -20.01 -16.99
N MET A 38 0.43 -19.75 -15.95
CA MET A 38 -0.10 -20.80 -15.06
C MET A 38 -1.21 -21.61 -15.72
N TYR A 39 -2.07 -20.95 -16.48
CA TYR A 39 -3.20 -21.50 -17.22
C TYR A 39 -3.05 -20.99 -18.65
N PRO A 40 -2.52 -21.80 -19.59
CA PRO A 40 -2.24 -21.42 -20.99
C PRO A 40 -3.49 -21.02 -21.79
N ASP A 41 -4.08 -19.88 -21.43
CA ASP A 41 -5.30 -19.29 -21.95
C ASP A 41 -5.05 -17.80 -22.21
N ASP A 42 -4.87 -17.45 -23.49
CA ASP A 42 -4.57 -16.10 -23.95
C ASP A 42 -5.79 -15.15 -23.92
N THR A 43 -6.97 -15.68 -23.57
CA THR A 43 -8.20 -14.90 -23.40
C THR A 43 -8.20 -14.11 -22.09
N VAL A 44 -7.37 -14.49 -21.11
CA VAL A 44 -7.24 -13.75 -19.84
C VAL A 44 -6.74 -12.33 -20.11
N LYS A 45 -7.61 -11.32 -19.95
CA LYS A 45 -7.25 -9.91 -20.10
C LYS A 45 -7.08 -9.21 -18.75
N ALA A 46 -6.27 -8.15 -18.72
CA ALA A 46 -6.11 -7.33 -17.53
C ALA A 46 -7.24 -6.31 -17.41
N VAL A 47 -7.92 -6.30 -16.27
CA VAL A 47 -8.75 -5.20 -15.79
C VAL A 47 -8.10 -4.72 -14.50
N THR A 48 -7.20 -3.75 -14.63
CA THR A 48 -6.41 -3.27 -13.48
C THR A 48 -7.32 -2.72 -12.40
N ASN A 49 -7.09 -3.13 -11.15
CA ASN A 49 -7.87 -2.63 -10.02
C ASN A 49 -7.83 -1.09 -9.95
N GLY A 50 -8.86 -0.53 -9.33
CA GLY A 50 -8.92 0.88 -8.95
C GLY A 50 -9.42 1.05 -7.52
N VAL A 51 -9.41 2.29 -7.05
CA VAL A 51 -10.00 2.69 -5.77
C VAL A 51 -10.94 3.87 -6.01
N HIS A 52 -12.02 3.94 -5.24
CA HIS A 52 -12.97 5.04 -5.33
C HIS A 52 -12.33 6.33 -4.82
N HIS A 53 -12.14 7.32 -5.69
CA HIS A 53 -11.36 8.52 -5.39
C HIS A 53 -11.94 9.35 -4.25
N LEU A 54 -13.26 9.56 -4.22
CA LEU A 54 -13.91 10.27 -3.11
C LEU A 54 -13.80 9.54 -1.76
N SER A 55 -13.74 8.21 -1.79
CA SER A 55 -13.62 7.42 -0.55
C SER A 55 -12.20 7.37 0.01
N TRP A 56 -11.18 7.71 -0.78
CA TRP A 56 -9.78 7.54 -0.36
C TRP A 56 -8.95 8.83 -0.40
N THR A 57 -9.49 9.89 -0.97
CA THR A 57 -8.96 11.26 -0.82
C THR A 57 -9.37 11.79 0.56
N SER A 58 -8.43 12.29 1.35
CA SER A 58 -8.68 12.85 2.69
C SER A 58 -9.48 14.15 2.59
N ARG A 59 -10.07 14.59 3.70
CA ARG A 59 -10.92 15.80 3.70
C ARG A 59 -10.12 17.04 3.31
N GLU A 60 -8.91 17.14 3.81
CA GLU A 60 -7.94 18.22 3.58
C GLU A 60 -7.60 18.28 2.09
N THR A 61 -7.30 17.14 1.48
CA THR A 61 -7.02 17.03 0.05
C THR A 61 -8.28 17.27 -0.79
N GLN A 62 -9.47 16.84 -0.33
CA GLN A 62 -10.74 17.13 -0.99
C GLN A 62 -11.02 18.62 -1.06
N HIS A 63 -10.84 19.36 0.04
CA HIS A 63 -11.02 20.81 0.03
C HIS A 63 -10.05 21.50 -0.95
N LEU A 64 -8.81 21.03 -1.03
CA LEU A 64 -7.84 21.51 -2.02
C LEU A 64 -8.34 21.26 -3.45
N TYR A 65 -8.82 20.06 -3.75
CA TYR A 65 -9.33 19.71 -5.07
C TYR A 65 -10.65 20.41 -5.40
N ASP A 66 -11.56 20.60 -4.45
CA ASP A 66 -12.82 21.34 -4.67
C ASP A 66 -12.55 22.79 -5.09
N LYS A 67 -11.53 23.41 -4.52
CA LYS A 67 -11.12 24.79 -4.84
C LYS A 67 -10.47 24.92 -6.22
N ASN A 68 -9.69 23.92 -6.64
CA ASN A 68 -8.82 24.03 -7.82
C ASN A 68 -9.29 23.21 -9.02
N LEU A 69 -10.09 22.15 -8.79
CA LEU A 69 -10.53 21.17 -9.78
C LEU A 69 -12.05 20.91 -9.67
N PRO A 70 -12.93 21.88 -9.98
CA PRO A 70 -14.35 21.85 -9.59
C PRO A 70 -15.18 20.61 -10.03
N LYS A 71 -14.70 19.84 -11.02
CA LYS A 71 -15.39 18.65 -11.56
C LYS A 71 -14.81 17.33 -11.10
N TRP A 72 -13.73 17.33 -10.30
CA TRP A 72 -12.99 16.11 -9.92
C TRP A 72 -13.86 15.07 -9.20
N SER A 73 -14.89 15.52 -8.48
CA SER A 73 -15.79 14.65 -7.73
C SER A 73 -16.68 13.78 -8.64
N VAL A 74 -17.01 14.28 -9.84
CA VAL A 74 -17.82 13.57 -10.84
C VAL A 74 -16.93 12.89 -11.89
N ASP A 75 -15.83 13.55 -12.26
CA ASP A 75 -14.89 13.07 -13.28
C ASP A 75 -13.47 13.00 -12.70
N PRO A 76 -12.97 11.79 -12.34
CA PRO A 76 -11.64 11.63 -11.77
C PRO A 76 -10.51 11.96 -12.76
N THR A 77 -10.79 12.11 -14.07
CA THR A 77 -9.77 12.51 -15.04
C THR A 77 -9.28 13.94 -14.82
N GLU A 78 -10.05 14.78 -14.12
CA GLU A 78 -9.63 16.11 -13.70
C GLU A 78 -8.40 16.08 -12.78
N LEU A 79 -8.15 14.98 -12.06
CA LEU A 79 -6.96 14.81 -11.23
C LEU A 79 -5.66 14.83 -12.04
N LEU A 80 -5.70 14.64 -13.36
CA LEU A 80 -4.54 14.81 -14.24
C LEU A 80 -4.04 16.27 -14.29
N LYS A 81 -4.85 17.23 -13.84
CA LYS A 81 -4.54 18.66 -13.76
C LYS A 81 -4.01 19.09 -12.38
N VAL A 82 -3.78 18.15 -11.45
CA VAL A 82 -3.20 18.46 -10.12
C VAL A 82 -1.86 19.20 -10.24
N LYS A 83 -1.12 18.99 -11.32
CA LYS A 83 0.12 19.73 -11.65
C LYS A 83 -0.06 21.26 -11.79
N ASP A 84 -1.29 21.73 -11.95
CA ASP A 84 -1.61 23.16 -12.07
C ASP A 84 -1.88 23.79 -10.68
N ILE A 85 -1.95 22.97 -9.62
CA ILE A 85 -2.04 23.42 -8.22
C ILE A 85 -0.63 23.77 -7.73
N SER A 86 -0.49 24.83 -6.94
CA SER A 86 0.83 25.22 -6.42
C SER A 86 1.39 24.22 -5.42
N ASP A 87 2.71 24.02 -5.45
CA ASP A 87 3.44 23.15 -4.53
C ASP A 87 3.17 23.52 -3.06
N THR A 88 3.06 24.82 -2.76
CA THR A 88 2.73 25.31 -1.41
C THR A 88 1.37 24.81 -0.94
N ALA A 89 0.33 24.90 -1.78
CA ALA A 89 -1.02 24.48 -1.40
C ALA A 89 -1.12 22.95 -1.25
N LEU A 90 -0.40 22.19 -2.08
CA LEU A 90 -0.27 20.74 -1.94
C LEU A 90 0.44 20.38 -0.62
N TRP A 91 1.53 21.08 -0.31
CA TRP A 91 2.30 20.87 0.90
C TRP A 91 1.51 21.21 2.17
N GLU A 92 0.75 22.30 2.17
CA GLU A 92 -0.14 22.67 3.29
C GLU A 92 -1.17 21.57 3.57
N ALA A 93 -1.88 21.09 2.54
CA ALA A 93 -2.85 20.00 2.69
C ALA A 93 -2.19 18.70 3.17
N HIS A 94 -0.98 18.39 2.68
CA HIS A 94 -0.18 17.24 3.15
C HIS A 94 0.21 17.38 4.62
N MET A 95 0.66 18.55 5.05
CA MET A 95 1.07 18.79 6.44
C MET A 95 -0.12 18.72 7.42
N GLU A 96 -1.32 19.15 7.01
CA GLU A 96 -2.55 18.94 7.78
C GLU A 96 -2.87 17.44 7.93
N ASN A 97 -2.82 16.68 6.84
CA ASN A 97 -3.00 15.22 6.86
C ASN A 97 -1.98 14.54 7.78
N LYS A 98 -0.72 14.95 7.70
CA LYS A 98 0.38 14.44 8.52
C LYS A 98 0.14 14.74 9.99
N SER A 99 -0.22 15.97 10.35
CA SER A 99 -0.54 16.33 11.73
C SER A 99 -1.64 15.44 12.30
N ASN A 100 -2.75 15.27 11.56
CA ASN A 100 -3.86 14.41 11.96
C ASN A 100 -3.43 12.97 12.25
N LEU A 101 -2.57 12.40 11.39
CA LEU A 101 -2.02 11.06 11.60
C LEU A 101 -1.11 10.99 12.82
N LEU A 102 -0.19 11.94 12.97
CA LEU A 102 0.77 11.95 14.07
C LEU A 102 0.11 12.18 15.42
N ASP A 103 -0.90 13.05 15.49
CA ASP A 103 -1.68 13.29 16.71
C ASP A 103 -2.36 12.01 17.18
N TYR A 104 -3.04 11.30 16.27
CA TYR A 104 -3.63 10.01 16.57
C TYR A 104 -2.58 8.97 17.00
N ALA A 105 -1.48 8.85 16.25
CA ALA A 105 -0.44 7.87 16.55
C ALA A 105 0.24 8.13 17.90
N ASN A 106 0.48 9.39 18.24
CA ASN A 106 1.04 9.80 19.53
C ASN A 106 0.06 9.55 20.67
N ALA A 107 -1.23 9.82 20.48
CA ALA A 107 -2.26 9.50 21.48
C ALA A 107 -2.35 7.98 21.77
N MET A 108 -2.17 7.15 20.74
CA MET A 108 -2.25 5.69 20.89
C MET A 108 -0.97 5.03 21.43
N THR A 109 0.20 5.62 21.16
CA THR A 109 1.48 4.93 21.41
C THR A 109 2.44 5.65 22.37
N GLN A 110 2.24 6.95 22.59
CA GLN A 110 3.10 7.80 23.43
C GLN A 110 4.58 7.79 23.00
N LYS A 111 4.86 7.63 21.69
CA LYS A 111 6.22 7.50 21.14
C LYS A 111 6.85 8.81 20.66
N GLY A 112 6.14 9.94 20.73
CA GLY A 112 6.69 11.25 20.42
C GLY A 112 7.13 11.40 18.95
N LEU A 113 6.28 10.94 18.02
CA LEU A 113 6.46 11.21 16.60
C LEU A 113 6.41 12.72 16.34
N SER A 114 7.25 13.18 15.41
CA SER A 114 7.39 14.61 15.08
C SER A 114 7.01 14.88 13.63
N PRO A 115 6.33 16.00 13.33
CA PRO A 115 6.04 16.42 11.96
C PRO A 115 7.31 16.79 11.17
N ASP A 116 8.42 17.10 11.84
CA ASP A 116 9.68 17.47 11.20
C ASP A 116 10.46 16.27 10.64
N LEU A 117 10.06 15.05 11.02
CA LEU A 117 10.69 13.81 10.55
C LEU A 117 9.95 13.21 9.36
N LEU A 118 10.70 12.59 8.46
CA LEU A 118 10.13 11.86 7.33
C LEU A 118 9.39 10.60 7.82
N THR A 119 8.13 10.46 7.46
CA THR A 119 7.22 9.43 7.98
C THR A 119 6.93 8.43 6.88
N PHE A 120 7.39 7.19 7.06
CA PHE A 120 7.05 6.08 6.18
C PHE A 120 5.85 5.30 6.71
N GLY A 121 4.90 5.00 5.84
CA GLY A 121 3.73 4.19 6.15
C GLY A 121 3.82 2.79 5.57
N PHE A 122 3.44 1.79 6.37
CA PHE A 122 3.19 0.43 5.89
C PHE A 122 1.93 -0.11 6.58
N ALA A 123 0.83 -0.30 5.83
CA ALA A 123 -0.37 -0.91 6.40
C ALA A 123 -0.95 -2.04 5.55
N ARG A 124 -0.81 -3.28 6.02
CA ARG A 124 -1.28 -4.46 5.28
C ARG A 124 -1.68 -5.62 6.21
N ARG A 125 -2.57 -6.51 5.73
CA ARG A 125 -2.78 -7.84 6.34
C ARG A 125 -1.43 -8.56 6.44
N ALA A 126 -1.13 -9.16 7.58
CA ALA A 126 0.08 -9.97 7.76
C ALA A 126 0.04 -11.16 6.79
N ALA A 127 1.01 -11.21 5.89
CA ALA A 127 1.22 -12.32 4.96
C ALA A 127 2.70 -12.31 4.58
N THR A 128 3.32 -13.49 4.53
CA THR A 128 4.77 -13.66 4.36
C THR A 128 5.28 -13.05 3.05
N TYR A 129 4.52 -13.14 1.95
CA TYR A 129 4.90 -12.56 0.65
C TYR A 129 5.00 -11.02 0.65
N LYS A 130 4.44 -10.33 1.65
CA LYS A 130 4.47 -8.86 1.73
C LYS A 130 5.74 -8.31 2.38
N ARG A 131 6.55 -9.17 3.00
CA ARG A 131 7.90 -8.90 3.54
C ARG A 131 8.01 -7.58 4.31
N ALA A 132 7.13 -7.37 5.28
CA ALA A 132 7.23 -6.24 6.21
C ALA A 132 8.56 -6.25 6.97
N ASN A 133 9.12 -7.44 7.20
CA ASN A 133 10.40 -7.65 7.85
C ASN A 133 11.63 -7.26 7.00
N LEU A 134 11.47 -7.05 5.68
CA LEU A 134 12.58 -6.70 4.79
C LEU A 134 13.30 -5.41 5.24
N LEU A 135 12.57 -4.47 5.83
CA LEU A 135 13.13 -3.24 6.38
C LEU A 135 14.19 -3.50 7.46
N PHE A 136 14.02 -4.59 8.23
CA PHE A 136 14.88 -4.96 9.36
C PHE A 136 16.01 -5.92 8.99
N TYR A 137 16.20 -6.20 7.70
CA TYR A 137 17.27 -7.10 7.24
C TYR A 137 18.67 -6.64 7.71
N ASP A 138 18.91 -5.32 7.72
CA ASP A 138 20.13 -4.71 8.24
C ASP A 138 19.78 -3.59 9.22
N MET A 139 19.62 -3.95 10.49
CA MET A 139 19.19 -3.04 11.55
C MET A 139 20.21 -1.93 11.83
N GLU A 140 21.51 -2.21 11.73
CA GLU A 140 22.55 -1.20 11.97
C GLU A 140 22.56 -0.16 10.87
N ARG A 141 22.47 -0.60 9.60
CA ARG A 141 22.33 0.33 8.48
C ARG A 141 21.04 1.13 8.59
N LEU A 142 19.91 0.49 8.88
CA LEU A 142 18.62 1.17 9.08
C LEU A 142 18.74 2.26 10.16
N ALA A 143 19.30 1.92 11.32
CA ALA A 143 19.51 2.87 12.40
C ALA A 143 20.45 4.02 12.00
N SER A 144 21.55 3.73 11.30
CA SER A 144 22.51 4.74 10.88
C SER A 144 21.92 5.78 9.91
N VAL A 145 21.08 5.33 8.97
CA VAL A 145 20.46 6.20 7.95
C VAL A 145 19.27 6.98 8.53
N CYS A 146 18.50 6.35 9.42
CA CYS A 146 17.22 6.89 9.88
C CYS A 146 17.31 7.74 11.16
N LYS A 147 18.38 7.60 11.97
CA LYS A 147 18.48 8.26 13.28
C LYS A 147 18.27 9.77 13.18
N GLY A 148 17.24 10.26 13.88
CA GLY A 148 16.88 11.69 13.94
C GLY A 148 16.36 12.27 12.62
N LYS A 149 16.01 11.43 11.64
CA LYS A 149 15.55 11.86 10.30
C LYS A 149 14.25 11.20 9.87
N VAL A 150 14.05 9.94 10.25
CA VAL A 150 12.96 9.11 9.75
C VAL A 150 12.22 8.45 10.91
N GLN A 151 10.91 8.35 10.75
CA GLN A 151 10.00 7.59 11.61
C GLN A 151 9.11 6.69 10.77
N PHE A 152 8.62 5.60 11.37
CA PHE A 152 7.83 4.59 10.68
C PHE A 152 6.51 4.33 11.41
N ILE A 153 5.43 4.30 10.64
CA ILE A 153 4.09 3.91 11.11
C ILE A 153 3.71 2.61 10.41
N PHE A 154 3.69 1.53 11.18
CA PHE A 154 3.15 0.25 10.76
C PHE A 154 1.71 0.11 11.21
N ALA A 155 0.90 -0.59 10.43
CA ALA A 155 -0.41 -1.06 10.86
C ALA A 155 -0.75 -2.38 10.17
N GLY A 156 -1.60 -3.18 10.81
CA GLY A 156 -2.00 -4.44 10.23
C GLY A 156 -2.91 -5.25 11.12
N LYS A 157 -3.41 -6.34 10.54
CA LYS A 157 -4.10 -7.40 11.27
C LYS A 157 -3.54 -8.73 10.78
N ALA A 158 -3.20 -9.61 11.71
CA ALA A 158 -3.11 -11.04 11.43
C ALA A 158 -4.49 -11.66 11.63
N HIS A 159 -4.83 -12.64 10.82
CA HIS A 159 -6.05 -13.41 11.06
C HIS A 159 -5.87 -14.26 12.33
N PRO A 160 -6.89 -14.43 13.20
CA PRO A 160 -6.73 -15.17 14.45
C PRO A 160 -6.26 -16.62 14.29
N ARG A 161 -6.47 -17.22 13.12
CA ARG A 161 -6.03 -18.58 12.75
C ARG A 161 -4.75 -18.63 11.89
N ASP A 162 -4.12 -17.49 11.63
CA ASP A 162 -2.92 -17.38 10.81
C ASP A 162 -1.69 -17.26 11.73
N GLU A 163 -1.16 -18.42 12.15
CA GLU A 163 0.00 -18.49 13.04
C GLU A 163 1.24 -17.82 12.44
N HIS A 164 1.50 -18.03 11.14
CA HIS A 164 2.59 -17.34 10.45
C HIS A 164 2.42 -15.82 10.44
N GLY A 165 1.21 -15.33 10.22
CA GLY A 165 0.90 -13.90 10.29
C GLY A 165 1.16 -13.31 11.68
N LYS A 166 0.89 -14.07 12.75
CA LYS A 166 1.19 -13.65 14.13
C LYS A 166 2.69 -13.63 14.42
N GLU A 167 3.43 -14.65 13.96
CA GLU A 167 4.89 -14.72 14.11
C GLU A 167 5.57 -13.51 13.45
N VAL A 168 5.17 -13.14 12.23
CA VAL A 168 5.69 -11.95 11.54
C VAL A 168 5.44 -10.66 12.35
N ILE A 169 4.27 -10.52 12.96
CA ILE A 169 3.97 -9.36 13.81
C ILE A 169 4.85 -9.38 15.07
N GLN A 170 4.99 -10.53 15.73
CA GLN A 170 5.85 -10.67 16.92
C GLN A 170 7.30 -10.31 16.61
N GLU A 171 7.85 -10.83 15.51
CA GLU A 171 9.20 -10.52 15.04
C GLU A 171 9.38 -9.02 14.80
N LEU A 172 8.38 -8.38 14.18
CA LEU A 172 8.39 -6.92 13.97
C LEU A 172 8.42 -6.17 15.30
N TYR A 173 7.63 -6.56 16.30
CA TYR A 173 7.70 -5.95 17.64
C TYR A 173 9.08 -6.13 18.30
N THR A 174 9.71 -7.29 18.12
CA THR A 174 11.08 -7.53 18.62
C THR A 174 12.08 -6.56 17.98
N HIS A 175 12.06 -6.42 16.65
CA HIS A 175 12.94 -5.51 15.92
C HIS A 175 12.69 -4.04 16.29
N VAL A 176 11.43 -3.64 16.44
CA VAL A 176 11.06 -2.30 16.91
C VAL A 176 11.64 -2.01 18.29
N LYS A 177 11.61 -2.98 19.20
CA LYS A 177 12.20 -2.83 20.54
C LYS A 177 13.72 -2.67 20.48
N GLN A 178 14.40 -3.40 19.60
CA GLN A 178 15.86 -3.30 19.44
C GLN A 178 16.31 -1.95 18.86
N LEU A 179 15.47 -1.32 18.04
CA LEU A 179 15.73 0.00 17.45
C LEU A 179 15.25 1.18 18.31
N SER A 180 14.65 0.90 19.47
CA SER A 180 14.12 1.92 20.37
C SER A 180 15.21 2.92 20.79
N GLY A 181 14.91 4.22 20.67
CA GLY A 181 15.86 5.31 20.95
C GLY A 181 16.83 5.62 19.80
N ARG A 182 16.86 4.80 18.74
CA ARG A 182 17.63 5.07 17.52
C ARG A 182 16.72 5.45 16.36
N VAL A 183 15.58 4.78 16.22
CA VAL A 183 14.57 5.05 15.18
C VAL A 183 13.18 4.97 15.81
N ASN A 184 12.33 5.96 15.53
CA ASN A 184 10.95 5.96 16.00
C ASN A 184 10.11 5.07 15.10
N ILE A 185 9.68 3.93 15.62
CA ILE A 185 8.81 2.99 14.91
C ILE A 185 7.60 2.70 15.79
N VAL A 186 6.40 2.88 15.23
CA VAL A 186 5.14 2.62 15.92
C VAL A 186 4.31 1.59 15.17
N PHE A 187 3.51 0.83 15.91
CA PHE A 187 2.53 -0.09 15.35
C PHE A 187 1.13 0.34 15.81
N LEU A 188 0.27 0.69 14.85
CA LEU A 188 -1.12 1.05 15.10
C LEU A 188 -2.01 -0.18 14.90
N GLU A 189 -2.64 -0.60 15.99
CA GLU A 189 -3.51 -1.77 16.02
C GLU A 189 -4.87 -1.51 15.35
N ASN A 190 -5.67 -2.56 15.22
CA ASN A 190 -7.07 -2.47 14.78
C ASN A 190 -7.28 -1.87 13.38
N TYR A 191 -6.31 -2.03 12.48
CA TYR A 191 -6.39 -1.59 11.09
C TYR A 191 -7.75 -1.88 10.42
N ASN A 192 -8.39 -0.81 9.97
CA ASN A 192 -9.70 -0.80 9.33
C ASN A 192 -9.70 0.29 8.23
N MET A 193 -10.84 0.55 7.61
CA MET A 193 -10.92 1.57 6.57
C MET A 193 -10.62 2.98 7.08
N TRP A 194 -11.05 3.32 8.29
CA TRP A 194 -10.81 4.63 8.90
C TRP A 194 -9.31 4.87 9.11
N LEU A 195 -8.62 3.93 9.75
CA LEU A 195 -7.17 4.02 9.95
C LEU A 195 -6.42 3.95 8.62
N GLY A 196 -6.92 3.16 7.66
CA GLY A 196 -6.39 3.11 6.30
C GLY A 196 -6.40 4.47 5.61
N ARG A 197 -7.49 5.23 5.72
CA ARG A 197 -7.57 6.60 5.19
C ARG A 197 -6.52 7.48 5.84
N LEU A 198 -6.48 7.49 7.18
CA LEU A 198 -5.56 8.32 7.95
C LEU A 198 -4.09 8.06 7.63
N ILE A 199 -3.67 6.80 7.55
CA ILE A 199 -2.26 6.47 7.24
C ILE A 199 -1.96 6.75 5.77
N THR A 200 -2.83 6.38 4.82
CA THR A 200 -2.53 6.57 3.40
C THR A 200 -2.50 8.04 2.96
N SER A 201 -3.16 8.94 3.70
CA SER A 201 -3.06 10.39 3.44
C SER A 201 -2.00 11.11 4.25
N GLY A 202 -1.65 10.63 5.46
CA GLY A 202 -0.80 11.37 6.40
C GLY A 202 0.68 10.99 6.44
N VAL A 203 1.10 9.93 5.75
CA VAL A 203 2.53 9.58 5.67
C VAL A 203 3.20 10.31 4.51
N ASP A 204 4.49 10.59 4.62
CA ASP A 204 5.25 11.24 3.56
C ASP A 204 5.63 10.27 2.44
N VAL A 205 5.83 8.98 2.75
CA VAL A 205 6.14 7.94 1.77
C VAL A 205 5.39 6.66 2.09
N TRP A 206 4.73 6.09 1.07
CA TRP A 206 4.02 4.82 1.20
C TRP A 206 4.90 3.63 0.80
N LEU A 207 5.24 2.77 1.77
CA LEU A 207 6.13 1.63 1.58
C LEU A 207 5.36 0.35 1.22
N ASN A 208 5.81 -0.38 0.20
CA ASN A 208 5.36 -1.75 -0.09
C ASN A 208 6.53 -2.63 -0.56
N THR A 209 6.75 -3.79 0.04
CA THR A 209 7.90 -4.68 -0.27
C THR A 209 7.50 -6.08 -0.77
N PRO A 210 6.53 -6.23 -1.70
CA PRO A 210 6.04 -7.54 -2.12
C PRO A 210 7.13 -8.38 -2.80
N LEU A 211 7.12 -9.70 -2.60
CA LEU A 211 7.94 -10.62 -3.39
C LEU A 211 7.35 -10.74 -4.80
N ARG A 212 8.06 -10.24 -5.80
CA ARG A 212 7.62 -10.33 -7.21
C ARG A 212 7.64 -11.79 -7.69
N PRO A 213 6.61 -12.27 -8.42
CA PRO A 213 5.39 -11.58 -8.90
C PRO A 213 4.13 -11.93 -8.08
N ASN A 214 4.23 -11.99 -6.75
CA ASN A 214 3.16 -12.52 -5.89
C ASN A 214 2.09 -11.46 -5.52
N GLU A 215 2.32 -10.18 -5.78
CA GLU A 215 1.28 -9.17 -5.66
C GLU A 215 0.46 -9.11 -6.96
N ALA A 216 -0.75 -9.65 -6.94
CA ALA A 216 -1.63 -9.60 -8.11
C ALA A 216 -1.92 -8.16 -8.57
N SER A 217 -2.09 -7.22 -7.64
CA SER A 217 -2.24 -5.81 -7.95
C SER A 217 -1.83 -4.96 -6.75
N GLY A 218 -2.62 -4.98 -5.68
CA GLY A 218 -2.43 -4.12 -4.51
C GLY A 218 -3.07 -2.75 -4.73
N THR A 219 -3.91 -2.30 -3.79
CA THR A 219 -4.65 -1.04 -3.95
C THR A 219 -4.24 0.03 -2.94
N SER A 220 -3.43 -0.29 -1.93
CA SER A 220 -3.06 0.68 -0.89
C SER A 220 -2.21 1.83 -1.44
N GLY A 221 -1.30 1.54 -2.38
CA GLY A 221 -0.50 2.56 -3.02
C GLY A 221 -1.32 3.51 -3.91
N MET A 222 -2.41 3.04 -4.51
CA MET A 222 -3.35 3.89 -5.25
C MET A 222 -4.05 4.89 -4.32
N LYS A 223 -4.39 4.46 -3.09
CA LYS A 223 -5.01 5.33 -2.07
C LYS A 223 -4.04 6.41 -1.62
N ALA A 224 -2.78 6.04 -1.42
CA ALA A 224 -1.72 6.99 -1.09
C ALA A 224 -1.52 8.02 -2.24
N ALA A 225 -1.49 7.56 -3.48
CA ALA A 225 -1.33 8.42 -4.65
C ALA A 225 -2.45 9.46 -4.80
N LEU A 226 -3.69 9.15 -4.43
CA LEU A 226 -4.81 10.11 -4.43
C LEU A 226 -4.61 11.28 -3.44
N ASN A 227 -3.72 11.14 -2.47
CA ASN A 227 -3.40 12.16 -1.49
C ASN A 227 -2.02 12.80 -1.75
N GLY A 228 -1.44 12.58 -2.94
CA GLY A 228 -0.12 13.11 -3.29
C GLY A 228 1.05 12.38 -2.63
N VAL A 229 0.83 11.22 -2.00
CA VAL A 229 1.88 10.47 -1.29
C VAL A 229 2.66 9.59 -2.28
N PRO A 230 3.98 9.77 -2.44
CA PRO A 230 4.82 8.93 -3.30
C PRO A 230 4.94 7.51 -2.76
N ASN A 231 5.11 6.55 -3.68
CA ASN A 231 5.29 5.14 -3.32
C ASN A 231 6.78 4.75 -3.34
N LEU A 232 7.20 3.94 -2.38
CA LEU A 232 8.48 3.22 -2.40
C LEU A 232 8.18 1.73 -2.46
N SER A 233 8.39 1.11 -3.63
CA SER A 233 8.00 -0.27 -3.84
C SER A 233 8.80 -1.04 -4.89
N ILE A 234 8.51 -2.34 -4.98
CA ILE A 234 9.03 -3.24 -6.00
C ILE A 234 8.07 -3.21 -7.18
N LEU A 235 8.60 -3.25 -8.42
CA LEU A 235 7.82 -3.27 -9.66
C LEU A 235 7.02 -4.57 -9.81
N ASP A 236 5.94 -4.66 -9.05
CA ASP A 236 5.00 -5.76 -8.98
C ASP A 236 3.55 -5.24 -8.94
N GLY A 237 2.58 -6.09 -9.26
CA GLY A 237 1.16 -5.73 -9.29
C GLY A 237 0.85 -4.45 -10.06
N TRP A 238 0.09 -3.54 -9.43
CA TRP A 238 -0.30 -2.25 -10.03
C TRP A 238 0.88 -1.29 -10.19
N TRP A 239 1.89 -1.39 -9.33
CA TRP A 239 3.01 -0.44 -9.32
C TRP A 239 3.85 -0.56 -10.59
N ASN A 240 3.92 -1.77 -11.16
CA ASN A 240 4.53 -1.99 -12.48
C ASN A 240 3.83 -1.21 -13.61
N GLU A 241 2.57 -0.79 -13.43
CA GLU A 241 1.82 0.02 -14.41
C GLU A 241 1.88 1.51 -14.13
N GLY A 242 2.01 1.89 -12.85
CA GLY A 242 1.94 3.28 -12.40
C GLY A 242 3.28 3.96 -12.10
N CYS A 243 4.36 3.19 -11.90
CA CYS A 243 5.66 3.74 -11.49
C CYS A 243 6.31 4.56 -12.61
N ARG A 244 6.68 5.79 -12.28
CA ARG A 244 7.66 6.61 -12.99
C ARG A 244 8.78 6.90 -12.00
N ASN A 245 9.82 6.06 -12.05
CA ASN A 245 10.92 6.09 -11.10
C ASN A 245 11.57 7.49 -11.02
N GLY A 246 11.64 8.04 -9.81
CA GLY A 246 12.16 9.39 -9.56
C GLY A 246 11.15 10.52 -9.73
N GLU A 247 9.94 10.25 -10.22
CA GLU A 247 8.87 11.24 -10.37
C GLU A 247 7.74 11.05 -9.34
N ASN A 248 7.11 9.87 -9.31
CA ASN A 248 5.97 9.60 -8.42
C ASN A 248 6.27 8.54 -7.35
N GLY A 249 7.53 8.14 -7.27
CA GLY A 249 7.99 7.10 -6.38
C GLY A 249 9.28 6.43 -6.87
N TRP A 250 9.59 5.30 -6.23
CA TRP A 250 10.76 4.47 -6.48
C TRP A 250 10.35 3.00 -6.51
#